data_AF-A0A3D1Q7T7-F1
#
_entry.id   AF-A0A3D1Q7T7-F1
#
_cell.length_a   1.000
_cell.length_b   1.000
_cell.length_c   1.000
_cell.angle_alpha   90.00
_cell.angle_beta   90.00
_cell.angle_gamma   90.00
#
_symmetry.space_group_name_H-M   'P 1'
#
loop_
_entity.id
_entity.type
_entity.pdbx_description
1 polymer ?
#
loop_
_entity_poly.entity_id
_entity_poly.type
_entity_poly.pdbx_seq_one_letter_code
_entity_poly.pdbx_strand_id
1 'polypeptide(L)'
;MNSIPRLPLARWTDDLINYLQGHWGASTQAFSDQMESLIKGLQQLLISIPPELFIIVIALLAWWLAGRKMAIFSVIGLFFIYNVKLWEVTMETLSMVIAAVLLCAVVGIPLGILSAKNLTAHRIIAPVLDFMQTLPAFVYLLPAIPFFGLGVVPGVLTTIIFAMPPVIRLTDLGLRQVPEEL
;
A
#
# COMPACT_ATOMS: atom_id res chain seq x y z
N MET A 1 -3.24 -41.16 18.26
CA MET A 1 -2.87 -40.25 17.16
C MET A 1 -1.56 -39.47 17.46
N ASN A 2 -0.56 -40.10 18.09
CA ASN A 2 0.71 -39.44 18.48
C ASN A 2 1.96 -40.02 17.76
N SER A 3 1.77 -40.72 16.64
CA SER A 3 2.84 -41.48 15.95
C SER A 3 3.25 -40.88 14.60
N ILE A 4 2.70 -39.73 14.20
CA ILE A 4 3.15 -38.99 13.01
C ILE A 4 4.08 -37.86 13.49
N PRO A 5 5.36 -37.85 13.10
CA PRO A 5 6.27 -36.76 13.44
C PRO A 5 5.76 -35.44 12.83
N ARG A 6 5.78 -34.37 13.63
CA ARG A 6 5.37 -33.04 13.16
C ARG A 6 6.34 -32.57 12.10
N LEU A 7 5.81 -32.11 10.97
CA LEU A 7 6.61 -31.43 9.95
C LEU A 7 7.27 -30.19 10.59
N PRO A 8 8.60 -30.02 10.52
CA PRO A 8 9.31 -28.93 11.19
C PRO A 8 9.24 -27.63 10.36
N LEU A 9 8.04 -27.23 9.95
CA LEU A 9 7.82 -26.07 9.08
C LEU A 9 8.41 -24.77 9.65
N ALA A 10 8.32 -24.58 10.97
CA ALA A 10 8.91 -23.43 11.64
C ALA A 10 10.43 -23.35 11.39
N ARG A 11 11.17 -24.44 11.64
CA ARG A 11 12.62 -24.48 11.42
C ARG A 11 12.98 -24.21 9.97
N TRP A 12 12.28 -24.83 9.02
CA TRP A 12 12.52 -24.59 7.60
C TRP A 12 12.27 -23.14 7.19
N THR A 13 11.26 -22.50 7.79
CA THR A 13 10.94 -21.09 7.53
C THR A 13 11.99 -20.17 8.13
N ASP A 14 12.42 -20.44 9.37
CA ASP A 14 13.48 -19.70 10.05
C ASP A 14 14.81 -19.80 9.30
N ASP A 15 15.21 -21.00 8.87
CA ASP A 15 16.43 -21.25 8.09
C ASP A 15 16.39 -20.52 6.74
N LEU A 16 15.24 -20.54 6.05
CA LEU A 16 15.04 -19.81 4.80
C LEU A 16 15.15 -18.30 5.00
N ILE A 17 14.49 -17.77 6.03
CA ILE A 17 14.52 -16.34 6.36
C ILE A 17 15.95 -15.90 6.68
N ASN A 18 16.68 -16.66 7.50
CA ASN A 18 18.07 -16.38 7.86
C ASN A 18 19.00 -16.43 6.64
N TYR A 19 18.81 -17.42 5.76
CA TYR A 19 19.57 -17.54 4.52
C TYR A 19 19.34 -16.32 3.59
N LEU A 20 18.09 -15.93 3.41
CA LEU A 20 17.72 -14.78 2.58
C LEU A 20 18.22 -13.46 3.17
N GLN A 21 18.12 -13.27 4.49
CA GLN A 21 18.68 -12.08 5.15
C GLN A 21 20.20 -12.02 5.03
N GLY A 22 20.90 -13.16 5.16
CA GLY A 22 22.35 -13.21 5.00
C GLY A 22 22.83 -12.80 3.60
N HIS A 23 22.03 -13.05 2.56
CA HIS A 23 22.39 -12.73 1.17
C HIS A 23 21.83 -11.40 0.66
N TRP A 24 20.59 -11.06 1.03
CA TRP A 24 19.84 -9.94 0.48
C TRP A 24 19.53 -8.84 1.49
N GLY A 25 19.83 -9.04 2.78
CA GLY A 25 19.48 -8.12 3.86
C GLY A 25 19.99 -6.70 3.62
N ALA A 26 21.24 -6.54 3.19
CA ALA A 26 21.79 -5.21 2.88
C ALA A 26 21.01 -4.49 1.76
N SER A 27 20.61 -5.21 0.72
CA SER A 27 19.85 -4.67 -0.40
C SER A 27 18.42 -4.30 0.01
N THR A 28 17.76 -5.16 0.80
CA THR A 28 16.39 -4.90 1.28
C THR A 28 16.37 -3.75 2.30
N GLN A 29 17.39 -3.65 3.15
CA GLN A 29 17.54 -2.56 4.11
C GLN A 29 17.80 -1.23 3.40
N ALA A 30 18.74 -1.19 2.43
CA ALA A 30 19.01 0.02 1.65
C ALA A 30 17.78 0.49 0.87
N PHE A 31 17.01 -0.44 0.31
CA PHE A 31 15.72 -0.12 -0.31
C PHE A 31 14.72 0.44 0.71
N SER A 32 14.64 -0.14 1.90
CA SER A 32 13.78 0.34 2.97
C SER A 32 14.15 1.77 3.39
N ASP A 33 15.44 2.04 3.63
CA ASP A 33 15.93 3.37 4.03
C ASP A 33 15.58 4.41 2.96
N GLN A 34 15.71 4.05 1.69
CA GLN A 34 15.31 4.90 0.58
C GLN A 34 13.80 5.17 0.55
N MET A 35 12.97 4.14 0.74
CA MET A 35 11.52 4.31 0.84
C MET A 35 11.12 5.17 2.04
N GLU A 36 11.73 4.92 3.19
CA GLU A 36 11.48 5.66 4.42
C GLU A 36 11.81 7.14 4.23
N SER A 37 12.95 7.45 3.59
CA SER A 37 13.33 8.82 3.24
C SER A 37 12.29 9.50 2.35
N LEU A 38 11.76 8.80 1.34
CA LEU A 38 10.72 9.35 0.46
C LEU A 38 9.41 9.61 1.21
N ILE A 39 8.97 8.66 2.04
CA ILE A 39 7.75 8.79 2.82
C ILE A 39 7.89 9.94 3.83
N LYS A 40 8.98 9.98 4.60
CA LYS A 40 9.26 11.07 5.55
C LYS A 40 9.41 12.42 4.86
N GLY A 41 9.98 12.46 3.66
CA GLY A 41 10.02 13.67 2.84
C GLY A 41 8.62 14.17 2.51
N LEU A 42 7.72 13.27 2.08
CA LEU A 42 6.32 13.61 1.81
C LEU A 42 5.58 14.07 3.08
N GLN A 43 5.83 13.43 4.22
CA GLN A 43 5.29 13.82 5.52
C GLN A 43 5.70 15.24 5.88
N GLN A 44 7.00 15.53 5.81
CA GLN A 44 7.52 16.86 6.10
C GLN A 44 6.95 17.92 5.16
N LEU A 45 6.83 17.60 3.86
CA LEU A 45 6.20 18.49 2.89
C LEU A 45 4.76 18.82 3.28
N LEU A 46 3.93 17.81 3.59
CA LEU A 46 2.54 18.03 3.96
C LEU A 46 2.38 18.76 5.31
N ILE A 47 3.19 18.41 6.31
CA ILE A 47 3.16 19.05 7.63
C ILE A 47 3.64 20.51 7.55
N SER A 48 4.59 20.82 6.66
CA SER A 48 5.10 22.19 6.50
C SER A 48 4.07 23.17 5.97
N ILE A 49 2.99 22.67 5.36
CA ILE A 49 1.89 23.51 4.87
C ILE A 49 1.04 23.96 6.07
N PRO A 50 0.82 25.27 6.27
CA PRO A 50 -0.07 25.76 7.31
C PRO A 50 -1.47 25.13 7.19
N PRO A 51 -2.05 24.60 8.28
CA PRO A 51 -3.32 23.89 8.24
C PRO A 51 -4.46 24.68 7.59
N GLU A 52 -4.52 25.98 7.86
CA GLU A 52 -5.53 26.88 7.33
C GLU A 52 -5.44 26.97 5.80
N LEU A 53 -4.22 27.06 5.27
CA LEU A 53 -3.97 27.11 3.83
C LEU A 53 -4.35 25.77 3.18
N PHE A 54 -3.97 24.65 3.79
CA PHE A 54 -4.31 23.32 3.29
C PHE A 54 -5.83 23.11 3.20
N ILE A 55 -6.56 23.51 4.25
CA ILE A 55 -8.04 23.42 4.27
C ILE A 55 -8.65 24.24 3.14
N ILE A 56 -8.17 25.47 2.92
CA ILE A 56 -8.66 26.34 1.85
C ILE A 56 -8.43 25.69 0.48
N VAL A 57 -7.21 25.18 0.23
CA VAL A 57 -6.88 24.51 -1.04
C VAL A 57 -7.77 23.31 -1.28
N ILE A 58 -7.93 22.43 -0.29
CA ILE A 58 -8.81 21.26 -0.41
C ILE A 58 -10.27 21.66 -0.62
N ALA A 59 -10.75 22.70 0.06
CA ALA A 59 -12.11 23.21 -0.11
C ALA A 59 -12.37 23.71 -1.54
N LEU A 60 -11.41 24.45 -2.12
CA LEU A 60 -11.50 24.94 -3.50
C LEU A 60 -11.48 23.79 -4.50
N LEU A 61 -10.59 22.81 -4.31
CA LEU A 61 -10.53 21.60 -5.14
C LEU A 61 -11.82 20.79 -5.05
N ALA A 62 -12.35 20.59 -3.85
CA ALA A 62 -13.60 19.88 -3.62
C ALA A 62 -14.79 20.61 -4.25
N TRP A 63 -14.81 21.96 -4.19
CA TRP A 63 -15.85 22.75 -4.83
C TRP A 63 -15.81 22.59 -6.35
N TRP A 64 -14.61 22.64 -6.95
CA TRP A 64 -14.42 22.52 -8.39
C TRP A 64 -14.79 21.13 -8.92
N LEU A 65 -14.40 20.07 -8.22
CA LEU A 65 -14.59 18.69 -8.69
C LEU A 65 -15.94 18.08 -8.31
N ALA A 66 -16.49 18.43 -7.15
CA ALA A 66 -17.66 17.74 -6.58
C ALA A 66 -18.76 18.70 -6.07
N GLY A 67 -18.59 20.00 -6.25
CA GLY A 67 -19.59 21.01 -5.94
C GLY A 67 -19.60 21.50 -4.48
N ARG A 68 -20.48 22.47 -4.22
CA ARG A 68 -20.48 23.28 -2.98
C ARG A 68 -20.71 22.45 -1.70
N LYS A 69 -21.54 21.40 -1.77
CA LYS A 69 -21.85 20.55 -0.60
C LYS A 69 -20.60 19.80 -0.11
N MET A 70 -19.80 19.26 -1.03
CA MET A 70 -18.57 18.54 -0.69
C MET A 70 -17.49 19.48 -0.15
N ALA A 71 -17.38 20.68 -0.72
CA ALA A 71 -16.46 21.71 -0.19
C ALA A 71 -16.74 22.05 1.28
N ILE A 72 -18.01 22.30 1.62
CA ILE A 72 -18.42 22.60 3.01
C ILE A 72 -18.12 21.41 3.93
N PHE A 73 -18.42 20.18 3.48
CA PHE A 73 -18.12 18.97 4.25
C PHE A 73 -16.62 18.81 4.51
N SER A 74 -15.77 19.01 3.50
CA SER A 74 -14.32 18.95 3.64
C SER A 74 -13.79 20.00 4.61
N VAL A 75 -14.29 21.24 4.56
CA VAL A 75 -13.90 22.30 5.52
C VAL A 75 -14.25 21.89 6.95
N ILE A 76 -15.50 21.46 7.18
CA ILE A 76 -15.95 21.07 8.52
C ILE A 76 -15.11 19.90 9.06
N GLY A 77 -14.90 18.86 8.25
CA GLY A 77 -14.15 17.67 8.65
C GLY A 77 -12.67 17.96 8.95
N LEU A 78 -11.99 18.68 8.05
CA LEU A 78 -10.57 19.00 8.25
C LEU A 78 -10.36 20.00 9.39
N PHE A 79 -11.26 20.97 9.54
CA PHE A 79 -11.22 21.89 10.66
C PHE A 79 -11.45 21.16 12.00
N PHE A 80 -12.35 20.18 12.04
CA PHE A 80 -12.54 19.34 13.21
C PHE A 80 -11.26 18.59 13.60
N ILE A 81 -10.59 17.94 12.63
CA ILE A 81 -9.30 17.25 12.85
C ILE A 81 -8.25 18.21 13.41
N TYR A 82 -8.16 19.40 12.82
CA TYR A 82 -7.25 20.45 13.31
C TYR A 82 -7.59 20.88 14.74
N ASN A 83 -8.87 21.05 15.05
CA ASN A 83 -9.35 21.48 16.35
C ASN A 83 -9.03 20.45 17.45
N VAL A 84 -9.17 19.15 17.16
CA VAL A 84 -8.83 18.06 18.09
C VAL A 84 -7.33 17.74 18.16
N LYS A 85 -6.48 18.55 17.52
CA LYS A 85 -5.00 18.42 17.54
C LYS A 85 -4.45 17.13 16.93
N LEU A 86 -5.18 16.56 15.96
CA LEU A 86 -4.74 15.37 15.22
C LEU A 86 -4.17 15.69 13.83
N TRP A 87 -3.81 16.95 13.58
CA TRP A 87 -3.37 17.39 12.26
C TRP A 87 -2.11 16.66 11.77
N GLU A 88 -1.07 16.62 12.61
CA GLU A 88 0.24 16.07 12.25
C GLU A 88 0.11 14.56 11.96
N VAL A 89 -0.52 13.80 12.85
CA VAL A 89 -0.82 12.37 12.67
C VAL A 89 -1.69 12.11 11.43
N THR A 90 -2.61 13.03 11.10
CA THR A 90 -3.43 12.93 9.88
C THR A 90 -2.57 13.12 8.63
N MET A 91 -1.66 14.09 8.62
CA MET A 91 -0.73 14.31 7.50
C MET A 91 0.26 13.15 7.35
N GLU A 92 0.72 12.57 8.46
CA GLU A 92 1.55 11.36 8.44
C GLU A 92 0.81 10.19 7.78
N THR A 93 -0.44 9.96 8.17
CA THR A 93 -1.29 8.92 7.61
C THR A 93 -1.58 9.18 6.14
N LEU A 94 -1.95 10.42 5.79
CA LEU A 94 -2.21 10.82 4.41
C LEU A 94 -1.00 10.60 3.51
N SER A 95 0.20 10.91 4.00
CA SER A 95 1.46 10.68 3.28
C SER A 95 1.69 9.19 3.00
N MET A 96 1.50 8.34 4.01
CA MET A 96 1.63 6.88 3.85
C MET A 96 0.61 6.33 2.84
N VAL A 97 -0.64 6.81 2.90
CA VAL A 97 -1.69 6.42 1.95
C VAL A 97 -1.37 6.87 0.53
N ILE A 98 -0.93 8.12 0.33
CA ILE A 98 -0.53 8.64 -0.99
C ILE A 98 0.63 7.80 -1.56
N ALA A 99 1.68 7.56 -0.76
CA ALA A 99 2.81 6.75 -1.19
C ALA A 99 2.38 5.32 -1.57
N ALA A 100 1.56 4.68 -0.74
CA ALA A 100 1.04 3.34 -1.00
C ALA A 100 0.20 3.29 -2.28
N VAL A 101 -0.71 4.25 -2.47
CA VAL A 101 -1.58 4.32 -3.67
C VAL A 101 -0.76 4.54 -4.93
N LEU A 102 0.23 5.44 -4.91
CA LEU A 102 1.11 5.67 -6.06
C LEU A 102 1.90 4.40 -6.43
N LEU A 103 2.50 3.74 -5.45
CA LEU A 103 3.23 2.48 -5.67
C LEU A 103 2.31 1.36 -6.15
N CYS A 104 1.13 1.22 -5.56
CA CYS A 104 0.09 0.30 -6.02
C CYS A 104 -0.36 0.57 -7.45
N ALA A 105 -0.50 1.84 -7.85
CA ALA A 105 -0.87 2.18 -9.22
C ALA A 105 0.27 1.83 -10.19
N VAL A 106 1.51 2.21 -9.86
CA VAL A 106 2.70 1.97 -10.68
C VAL A 106 2.95 0.48 -10.91
N VAL A 107 2.67 -0.38 -9.93
CA VAL A 107 2.89 -1.84 -10.05
C VAL A 107 1.62 -2.57 -10.46
N GLY A 108 0.49 -2.27 -9.81
CA GLY A 108 -0.77 -2.97 -9.97
C GLY A 108 -1.45 -2.73 -11.33
N ILE A 109 -1.36 -1.53 -11.89
CA ILE A 109 -1.95 -1.26 -13.21
C ILE A 109 -1.21 -2.06 -14.31
N PRO A 110 0.13 -2.03 -14.42
CA PRO A 110 0.84 -2.88 -15.38
C PRO A 110 0.58 -4.39 -15.21
N LEU A 111 0.52 -4.89 -13.97
CA LEU A 111 0.19 -6.29 -13.72
C LEU A 111 -1.24 -6.62 -14.13
N GLY A 112 -2.20 -5.71 -13.92
CA GLY A 112 -3.56 -5.84 -14.40
C GLY A 112 -3.66 -5.86 -15.93
N ILE A 113 -2.92 -4.98 -16.61
CA ILE A 113 -2.81 -4.97 -18.08
C ILE A 113 -2.22 -6.29 -18.59
N LEU A 114 -1.16 -6.78 -17.95
CA LEU A 114 -0.52 -8.05 -18.31
C LEU A 114 -1.47 -9.24 -18.13
N SER A 115 -2.20 -9.27 -17.01
CA SER A 115 -3.25 -10.27 -16.75
C SER A 115 -4.35 -10.20 -17.81
N ALA A 116 -4.78 -9.01 -18.22
CA ALA A 116 -5.84 -8.85 -19.22
C ALA A 116 -5.42 -9.43 -20.58
N LYS A 117 -4.18 -9.13 -20.99
CA LYS A 117 -3.67 -9.47 -22.32
C LYS A 117 -3.15 -10.90 -22.46
N ASN A 118 -2.81 -11.58 -21.36
CA ASN A 118 -2.23 -12.92 -21.41
C ASN A 118 -2.94 -13.88 -20.45
N LEU A 119 -3.59 -14.90 -21.01
CA LEU A 119 -4.31 -15.91 -20.23
C LEU A 119 -3.40 -16.71 -19.28
N THR A 120 -2.15 -16.97 -19.69
CA THR A 120 -1.16 -17.63 -18.83
C THR A 120 -0.77 -16.74 -17.66
N ALA A 121 -0.55 -15.44 -17.91
CA ALA A 121 -0.27 -14.48 -16.84
C ALA A 121 -1.44 -14.39 -15.86
N HIS A 122 -2.68 -14.31 -16.36
CA HIS A 122 -3.89 -14.33 -15.53
C HIS A 122 -3.96 -15.57 -14.62
N ARG A 123 -3.71 -16.76 -15.17
CA ARG A 123 -3.72 -18.02 -14.41
C ARG A 123 -2.66 -18.09 -13.30
N ILE A 124 -1.55 -17.37 -13.44
CA ILE A 124 -0.49 -17.28 -12.43
C ILE A 124 -0.78 -16.18 -11.41
N ILE A 125 -1.22 -15.01 -11.87
CA ILE A 125 -1.46 -13.84 -11.02
C ILE A 125 -2.68 -14.09 -10.12
N ALA A 126 -3.79 -14.62 -10.65
CA ALA A 126 -5.02 -14.83 -9.91
C ALA A 126 -4.84 -15.54 -8.54
N PRO A 127 -4.17 -16.70 -8.43
CA PRO A 127 -3.96 -17.37 -7.14
C PRO A 127 -3.03 -16.59 -6.20
N VAL A 128 -2.08 -15.82 -6.72
CA VAL A 128 -1.25 -14.93 -5.89
C VAL A 128 -2.13 -13.84 -5.27
N LEU A 129 -3.06 -13.28 -6.05
CA LEU A 129 -4.01 -12.29 -5.53
C LEU A 129 -4.94 -12.91 -4.47
N ASP A 130 -5.38 -14.16 -4.64
CA ASP A 130 -6.19 -14.87 -3.64
C ASP A 130 -5.42 -15.07 -2.34
N PHE A 131 -4.14 -15.43 -2.42
CA PHE A 131 -3.27 -15.51 -1.25
C PHE A 131 -3.10 -14.14 -0.56
N MET A 132 -2.86 -13.10 -1.36
CA MET A 132 -2.69 -11.73 -0.88
C MET A 132 -3.91 -11.24 -0.08
N GLN A 133 -5.12 -11.61 -0.50
CA GLN A 133 -6.38 -11.19 0.12
C GLN A 133 -6.80 -12.04 1.34
N THR A 134 -6.26 -13.25 1.49
CA THR A 134 -6.74 -14.19 2.52
C THR A 134 -5.91 -14.17 3.80
N LEU A 135 -4.65 -13.75 3.74
CA LEU A 135 -3.83 -13.61 4.95
C LEU A 135 -4.12 -12.30 5.69
N PRO A 136 -4.21 -12.34 7.04
CA PRO A 136 -4.29 -11.15 7.85
C PRO A 136 -3.05 -10.26 7.71
N ALA A 137 -3.23 -8.95 7.86
CA ALA A 137 -2.15 -7.95 7.75
C ALA A 137 -0.92 -8.27 8.62
N PHE A 138 -1.11 -8.74 9.86
CA PHE A 138 -0.01 -9.05 10.78
C PHE A 138 0.91 -10.18 10.28
N VAL A 139 0.39 -11.09 9.45
CA VAL A 139 1.19 -12.19 8.88
C VAL A 139 2.24 -11.64 7.93
N TYR A 140 1.96 -10.55 7.22
CA TYR A 140 2.92 -9.90 6.32
C TYR A 140 4.00 -9.11 7.06
N LEU A 141 3.67 -8.58 8.25
CA LEU A 141 4.63 -7.85 9.07
C LEU A 141 5.75 -8.76 9.59
N LEU A 142 5.43 -10.04 9.88
CA LEU A 142 6.38 -10.99 10.45
C LEU A 142 7.64 -11.19 9.58
N PRO A 143 7.56 -11.50 8.27
CA PRO A 143 8.73 -11.51 7.41
C PRO A 143 9.19 -10.11 7.01
N ALA A 144 8.32 -9.10 6.94
CA ALA A 144 8.74 -7.77 6.50
C ALA A 144 9.75 -7.10 7.43
N ILE A 145 9.58 -7.24 8.76
CA ILE A 145 10.45 -6.56 9.73
C ILE A 145 11.92 -6.98 9.59
N PRO A 146 12.28 -8.28 9.51
CA PRO A 146 13.67 -8.66 9.31
C PRO A 146 14.31 -8.20 7.99
N PHE A 147 13.54 -7.98 6.92
CA PHE A 147 14.07 -7.52 5.63
C PHE A 147 14.12 -6.00 5.49
N PHE A 148 13.11 -5.30 6.04
CA PHE A 148 12.89 -3.86 5.82
C PHE A 148 13.05 -3.04 7.10
N GLY A 149 13.39 -3.67 8.22
CA GLY A 149 13.54 -3.00 9.52
C GLY A 149 12.21 -2.68 10.19
N LEU A 150 12.28 -1.85 11.22
CA LEU A 150 11.12 -1.33 11.95
C LEU A 150 10.76 0.06 11.43
N GLY A 151 9.48 0.43 11.48
CA GLY A 151 9.03 1.79 11.14
C GLY A 151 7.88 1.83 10.15
N VAL A 152 7.84 2.89 9.33
CA VAL A 152 6.72 3.17 8.41
C VAL A 152 6.71 2.25 7.18
N VAL A 153 7.87 1.76 6.73
CA VAL A 153 7.99 0.99 5.48
C VAL A 153 7.28 -0.37 5.55
N PRO A 154 7.46 -1.22 6.58
CA PRO A 154 6.70 -2.46 6.71
C PRO A 154 5.18 -2.24 6.73
N GLY A 155 4.72 -1.14 7.34
CA GLY A 155 3.32 -0.74 7.35
C GLY A 155 2.81 -0.43 5.95
N VAL A 156 3.53 0.43 5.20
CA VAL A 156 3.19 0.78 3.82
C VAL A 156 3.25 -0.44 2.90
N LEU A 157 4.25 -1.31 3.02
CA LEU A 157 4.33 -2.56 2.24
C LEU A 157 3.13 -3.47 2.51
N THR A 158 2.73 -3.61 3.78
CA THR A 158 1.55 -4.41 4.14
C THR A 158 0.28 -3.81 3.54
N THR A 159 0.12 -2.47 3.59
CA THR A 159 -0.98 -1.78 2.93
C THR A 159 -0.98 -2.01 1.42
N ILE A 160 0.19 -1.97 0.78
CA ILE A 160 0.35 -2.23 -0.66
C ILE A 160 -0.08 -3.64 -1.01
N ILE A 161 0.40 -4.65 -0.27
CA ILE A 161 0.04 -6.06 -0.49
C ILE A 161 -1.48 -6.26 -0.37
N PHE A 162 -2.12 -5.58 0.58
CA PHE A 162 -3.56 -5.68 0.76
C PHE A 162 -4.37 -4.92 -0.31
N ALA A 163 -3.85 -3.80 -0.80
CA ALA A 163 -4.53 -2.93 -1.76
C ALA A 163 -4.28 -3.32 -3.24
N MET A 164 -3.19 -4.03 -3.54
CA MET A 164 -2.85 -4.44 -4.92
C MET A 164 -3.92 -5.33 -5.59
N PRO A 165 -4.49 -6.36 -4.92
CA PRO A 165 -5.43 -7.27 -5.54
C PRO A 165 -6.65 -6.62 -6.21
N PRO A 166 -7.41 -5.70 -5.58
CA PRO A 166 -8.50 -5.02 -6.26
C PRO A 166 -8.01 -4.15 -7.42
N VAL A 167 -6.86 -3.47 -7.31
CA VAL A 167 -6.30 -2.65 -8.40
C VAL A 167 -6.01 -3.50 -9.64
N ILE A 168 -5.36 -4.66 -9.44
CA ILE A 168 -5.00 -5.58 -10.53
C ILE A 168 -6.26 -6.20 -11.14
N ARG A 169 -7.20 -6.68 -10.31
CA ARG A 169 -8.43 -7.32 -10.79
C ARG A 169 -9.35 -6.38 -11.53
N LEU A 170 -9.55 -5.16 -11.03
CA LEU A 170 -10.39 -4.17 -11.69
C LEU A 170 -9.78 -3.66 -12.98
N THR A 171 -8.45 -3.57 -13.05
CA THR A 171 -7.74 -3.27 -14.31
C THR A 171 -7.88 -4.41 -15.31
N ASP A 172 -7.68 -5.67 -14.88
CA ASP A 172 -7.87 -6.86 -15.72
C ASP A 172 -9.29 -6.95 -16.27
N LEU A 173 -10.28 -6.82 -15.40
CA LEU A 173 -11.70 -6.87 -15.75
C LEU A 173 -12.09 -5.71 -16.68
N GLY A 174 -11.68 -4.49 -16.34
CA GLY A 174 -12.01 -3.29 -17.12
C GLY A 174 -11.50 -3.37 -18.56
N LEU A 175 -10.31 -3.93 -18.77
CA LEU A 175 -9.74 -4.14 -20.10
C LEU A 175 -10.42 -5.28 -20.86
N ARG A 176 -10.78 -6.37 -20.18
CA ARG A 176 -11.51 -7.51 -20.80
C ARG A 176 -12.96 -7.18 -21.16
N GLN A 177 -13.56 -6.18 -20.52
CA GLN A 177 -14.94 -5.74 -20.78
C GLN A 177 -15.05 -4.78 -21.97
N VAL A 178 -13.94 -4.33 -22.56
CA VAL A 178 -13.97 -3.50 -23.77
C VAL A 178 -14.43 -4.36 -24.96
N PRO A 179 -15.49 -3.95 -25.69
CA PRO A 179 -15.92 -4.68 -26.89
C PRO A 179 -14.80 -4.78 -27.92
N GLU A 180 -14.67 -5.94 -28.59
CA GLU A 180 -13.65 -6.16 -29.62
C GLU A 180 -13.86 -5.32 -30.90
N GLU A 181 -15.01 -4.64 -31.01
CA GLU A 181 -15.41 -3.84 -32.17
C GLU A 181 -14.85 -2.41 -32.18
N LEU A 182 -14.07 -2.01 -31.17
CA LEU A 182 -13.42 -0.70 -31.02
C LEU A 182 -11.93 -0.74 -31.38
#